data_AF-A0A540KLP1-F1
#
_entry.id   AF-A0A540KLP1-F1
#
_cell.length_a   1.000
_cell.length_b   1.000
_cell.length_c   1.000
_cell.angle_alpha   90.00
_cell.angle_beta   90.00
_cell.angle_gamma   90.00
#
_symmetry.space_group_name_H-M   'P 1'
#
loop_
_entity.id
_entity.type
_entity.pdbx_description
1 polymer ?
#
loop_
_entity_poly.entity_id
_entity_poly.type
_entity_poly.pdbx_seq_one_letter_code
_entity_poly.pdbx_strand_id
1 'polypeptide(L)'
;MRNKFTHDVRVLVRDKCSANWESWRIVPEEIKTHLVDEFEPDWDIDQSDPNLMKCIDNIFKSSFRKWKFDVQCEAELNRIPKPPAVE
;
A
#
# COMPACT_ATOMS: atom_id res chain seq x y z
N MET A 1 -13.11 9.03 -9.78
CA MET A 1 -12.14 9.77 -8.93
C MET A 1 -11.55 8.90 -7.81
N ARG A 2 -12.34 8.39 -6.86
CA ARG A 2 -11.83 7.59 -5.72
C ARG A 2 -11.04 6.32 -6.10
N ASN A 3 -11.33 5.71 -7.26
CA ASN A 3 -10.69 4.46 -7.70
C ASN A 3 -9.26 4.64 -8.23
N LYS A 4 -8.92 5.77 -8.88
CA LYS A 4 -7.56 6.03 -9.38
C LYS A 4 -6.61 6.28 -8.21
N PHE A 5 -6.97 7.20 -7.32
CA PHE A 5 -6.23 7.45 -6.08
C PHE A 5 -5.97 6.18 -5.26
N THR A 6 -7.00 5.36 -5.05
CA THR A 6 -6.85 4.09 -4.31
C THR A 6 -5.94 3.10 -5.04
N HIS A 7 -5.96 3.09 -6.37
CA HIS A 7 -5.10 2.24 -7.18
C HIS A 7 -3.63 2.68 -7.06
N ASP A 8 -3.36 3.97 -7.24
CA ASP A 8 -2.01 4.51 -7.21
C ASP A 8 -1.39 4.37 -5.81
N VAL A 9 -2.15 4.68 -4.74
CA VAL A 9 -1.75 4.39 -3.36
C VAL A 9 -1.44 2.90 -3.16
N ARG A 10 -2.22 1.98 -3.75
CA ARG A 10 -1.97 0.55 -3.62
C ARG A 10 -0.69 0.10 -4.33
N VAL A 11 -0.44 0.57 -5.55
CA VAL A 11 0.78 0.24 -6.31
C VAL A 11 1.99 0.70 -5.52
N LEU A 12 1.91 1.91 -4.97
CA LEU A 12 2.98 2.50 -4.20
C LEU A 12 3.21 1.76 -2.87
N VAL A 13 2.13 1.38 -2.17
CA VAL A 13 2.23 0.51 -0.98
C VAL A 13 2.85 -0.85 -1.32
N ARG A 14 2.69 -1.37 -2.54
CA ARG A 14 3.36 -2.61 -2.95
C ARG A 14 4.84 -2.41 -3.25
N ASP A 15 5.21 -1.31 -3.88
CA ASP A 15 6.59 -1.05 -4.32
C ASP A 15 7.50 -0.55 -3.18
N LYS A 16 6.98 0.35 -2.35
CA LYS A 16 7.77 1.03 -1.31
C LYS A 16 7.50 0.52 0.10
N CYS A 17 6.31 0.01 0.40
CA CYS A 17 5.97 -0.35 1.77
C CYS A 17 6.61 -1.67 2.16
N SER A 18 7.64 -1.60 3.01
CA SER A 18 8.11 -2.76 3.74
C SER A 18 7.02 -3.27 4.69
N ALA A 19 7.07 -4.55 5.05
CA ALA A 19 6.09 -5.21 5.92
C ALA A 19 5.87 -4.53 7.30
N ASN A 20 6.69 -3.54 7.64
CA ASN A 20 6.66 -2.80 8.90
C ASN A 20 5.85 -1.48 8.83
N TRP A 21 5.33 -1.08 7.67
CA TRP A 21 4.64 0.20 7.48
C TRP A 21 3.12 0.03 7.33
N GLU A 22 2.46 -0.41 8.41
CA GLU A 22 1.01 -0.61 8.53
C GLU A 22 0.17 0.68 8.45
N SER A 23 0.75 1.86 8.70
CA SER A 23 0.02 3.13 8.81
C SER A 23 0.80 4.26 8.17
N TRP A 24 0.10 5.26 7.62
CA TRP A 24 0.74 6.46 7.09
C TRP A 24 1.63 7.13 8.14
N ARG A 25 1.20 7.14 9.41
CA ARG A 25 1.92 7.80 10.49
C ARG A 25 3.33 7.25 10.72
N ILE A 26 3.53 5.95 10.48
CA ILE A 26 4.83 5.28 10.71
C ILE A 26 5.75 5.28 9.48
N VAL A 27 5.26 5.73 8.32
CA VAL A 27 6.08 5.93 7.14
C VAL A 27 7.08 7.08 7.41
N PRO A 28 8.36 6.92 7.06
CA PRO A 28 9.36 7.99 7.20
C PRO A 28 8.93 9.25 6.42
N GLU A 29 9.24 10.44 6.91
CA GLU A 29 8.89 11.70 6.22
C GLU A 29 9.50 11.79 4.82
N GLU A 30 10.73 11.30 4.62
CA GLU A 30 11.35 11.25 3.29
C GLU A 30 10.49 10.49 2.27
N ILE A 31 9.98 9.32 2.67
CA ILE A 31 9.08 8.54 1.82
C ILE A 31 7.75 9.29 1.65
N LYS A 32 7.16 9.81 2.73
CA LYS A 32 5.90 10.57 2.65
C LYS A 32 5.99 11.72 1.66
N THR A 33 7.07 12.49 1.69
CA THR A 33 7.30 13.61 0.77
C THR A 33 7.36 13.13 -0.67
N HIS A 34 8.09 12.05 -0.95
CA HIS A 34 8.10 11.44 -2.29
C HIS A 34 6.71 10.98 -2.73
N LEU A 35 5.91 10.43 -1.82
CA LEU A 35 4.55 9.97 -2.16
C LEU A 35 3.65 11.17 -2.45
N VAL A 36 3.73 12.21 -1.62
CA VAL A 36 2.98 13.44 -1.83
C VAL A 36 3.37 14.11 -3.14
N ASP A 37 4.65 14.23 -3.47
CA ASP A 37 5.14 14.78 -4.74
C ASP A 37 4.59 13.99 -5.95
N GLU A 38 4.53 12.65 -5.85
CA GLU A 38 3.96 11.79 -6.89
C GLU A 38 2.43 11.96 -7.03
N PHE A 39 1.73 12.31 -5.94
CA PHE A 39 0.29 12.55 -5.94
C PHE A 39 -0.10 14.01 -6.22
N GLU A 40 0.77 14.97 -5.93
CA GLU A 40 0.58 16.41 -6.08
C GLU A 40 0.02 16.84 -7.45
N PRO A 41 0.47 16.29 -8.59
CA PRO A 41 -0.07 16.70 -9.90
C PRO A 41 -1.53 16.31 -10.13
N ASP A 42 -2.04 15.29 -9.43
CA ASP A 42 -3.42 14.82 -9.57
C ASP A 42 -4.29 15.16 -8.34
N TRP A 43 -3.69 15.43 -7.18
CA TRP A 43 -4.36 15.58 -5.88
C TRP A 43 -3.65 16.59 -4.98
N ASP A 44 -4.39 17.62 -4.54
CA ASP A 44 -3.93 18.55 -3.50
C ASP A 44 -3.96 17.85 -2.13
N ILE A 45 -2.80 17.39 -1.65
CA ILE A 45 -2.65 16.71 -0.36
C ILE A 45 -2.18 17.71 0.69
N ASP A 46 -3.12 18.33 1.40
CA ASP A 46 -2.77 19.11 2.60
C ASP A 46 -2.46 18.19 3.79
N GLN A 47 -1.17 18.06 4.12
CA GLN A 47 -0.74 17.30 5.29
C GLN A 47 -1.14 17.96 6.62
N SER A 48 -1.50 19.25 6.59
CA SER A 48 -1.93 20.00 7.76
C SER A 48 -3.38 19.67 8.15
N ASP A 49 -4.21 19.19 7.21
CA ASP A 49 -5.60 18.85 7.48
C ASP A 49 -5.73 17.48 8.19
N PRO A 50 -6.20 17.46 9.46
CA PRO A 50 -6.27 16.24 10.23
C PRO A 50 -7.33 15.26 9.72
N ASN A 51 -8.37 15.74 9.02
CA ASN A 51 -9.42 14.88 8.46
C ASN A 51 -8.92 14.15 7.22
N LEU A 52 -8.16 14.83 6.37
CA LEU A 52 -7.51 14.31 5.18
C LEU A 52 -6.43 13.31 5.55
N MET A 53 -5.56 13.65 6.52
CA MET A 53 -4.57 12.72 7.05
C MET A 53 -5.22 11.46 7.64
N LYS A 54 -6.34 11.59 8.35
CA LYS A 54 -7.11 10.44 8.85
C LYS A 54 -7.72 9.60 7.71
N CYS A 55 -8.18 10.24 6.64
CA CYS A 55 -8.70 9.55 5.45
C CYS A 55 -7.59 8.75 4.75
N ILE A 56 -6.44 9.38 4.51
CA ILE A 56 -5.26 8.77 3.91
C ILE A 56 -4.78 7.59 4.77
N ASP A 57 -4.67 7.77 6.08
CA ASP A 57 -4.27 6.69 6.99
C ASP A 57 -5.22 5.48 6.93
N ASN A 58 -6.53 5.72 6.83
CA ASN A 58 -7.52 4.65 6.73
C ASN A 58 -7.44 3.90 5.38
N ILE A 59 -7.21 4.63 4.28
CA ILE A 59 -6.98 4.04 2.96
C ILE A 59 -5.69 3.22 2.96
N PHE A 60 -4.64 3.73 3.59
CA PHE A 60 -3.35 3.08 3.72
C PHE A 60 -3.46 1.77 4.50
N LYS A 61 -4.09 1.80 5.69
CA LYS A 61 -4.36 0.61 6.51
C LYS A 61 -5.19 -0.44 5.76
N SER A 62 -6.22 0.00 5.04
CA SER A 62 -7.08 -0.90 4.27
C SER A 62 -6.30 -1.55 3.11
N SER A 63 -5.45 -0.78 2.43
CA SER A 63 -4.60 -1.26 1.33
C SER A 63 -3.51 -2.20 1.83
N PHE A 64 -2.87 -1.88 2.96
CA PHE A 64 -1.87 -2.73 3.59
C PHE A 64 -2.45 -4.07 4.05
N ARG A 65 -3.62 -4.06 4.71
CA ARG A 65 -4.31 -5.31 5.09
C ARG A 65 -4.63 -6.18 3.89
N LYS A 66 -5.12 -5.56 2.81
CA LYS A 66 -5.42 -6.27 1.57
C LYS A 66 -4.16 -6.83 0.90
N TRP A 67 -3.09 -6.05 0.85
CA TRP A 67 -1.79 -6.53 0.36
C TRP A 67 -1.25 -7.70 1.20
N LYS A 68 -1.28 -7.60 2.53
CA LYS A 68 -0.85 -8.68 3.42
C LYS A 68 -1.66 -9.96 3.19
N PHE A 69 -2.97 -9.83 2.97
CA PHE A 69 -3.82 -10.95 2.60
C PHE A 69 -3.46 -11.53 1.23
N ASP A 70 -3.28 -10.68 0.20
CA ASP A 70 -2.87 -11.10 -1.14
C ASP A 70 -1.52 -11.85 -1.10
N VAL A 71 -0.53 -11.34 -0.35
CA VAL A 71 0.79 -11.96 -0.17
C VAL A 71 0.69 -13.30 0.57
N GLN A 72 -0.16 -13.40 1.61
CA GLN A 72 -0.41 -14.65 2.30
C GLN A 72 -1.08 -15.68 1.38
N CYS A 73 -2.06 -15.28 0.59
CA CYS A 73 -2.71 -16.13 -0.41
C CYS A 73 -1.74 -16.58 -1.50
N GLU A 74 -0.89 -15.68 -1.99
CA GLU A 74 0.13 -16.03 -2.98
C GLU A 74 1.17 -16.99 -2.40
N ALA A 75 1.59 -16.80 -1.15
CA ALA A 75 2.49 -17.72 -0.47
C ALA A 75 1.87 -19.12 -0.29
N GLU A 76 0.59 -19.21 0.06
CA GLU A 76 -0.14 -20.48 0.18
C GLU A 76 -0.36 -21.16 -1.18
N LEU A 77 -0.65 -20.39 -2.24
CA LEU A 77 -0.76 -20.92 -3.61
C LEU A 77 0.59 -21.43 -4.14
N ASN A 78 1.69 -20.75 -3.83
CA ASN A 78 3.05 -21.20 -4.18
C ASN A 78 3.55 -22.35 -3.29
N ARG A 79 2.84 -22.72 -2.22
CA ARG A 79 3.12 -23.91 -1.40
C ARG A 79 2.50 -25.19 -1.95
N ILE A 80 1.72 -25.13 -3.04
CA ILE A 80 1.30 -26.34 -3.73
C ILE A 80 2.58 -27.07 -4.18
N PRO A 81 2.84 -28.29 -3.69
CA PRO A 81 4.02 -29.04 -4.09
C PRO A 81 3.96 -29.24 -5.59
N LYS A 82 5.06 -28.94 -6.29
CA LYS A 82 5.28 -29.46 -7.63
C LYS A 82 4.97 -30.96 -7.58
N PRO A 83 4.05 -31.50 -8.40
CA PRO A 83 3.77 -32.93 -8.37
C PRO A 83 5.11 -33.66 -8.57
N PRO A 84 5.36 -34.76 -7.83
CA PRO A 84 6.60 -35.50 -8.01
C PRO A 84 6.70 -35.88 -9.48
N ALA A 85 7.79 -35.46 -10.13
CA ALA A 85 8.11 -35.92 -11.46
C ALA A 85 8.21 -37.45 -11.37
N VAL A 86 7.28 -38.13 -12.03
CA VAL A 86 7.28 -39.58 -12.11
C VAL A 86 8.16 -39.95 -13.30
N GLU A 87 9.45 -40.16 -13.07
CA GLU A 87 10.35 -40.94 -13.94
C GLU A 87 11.43 -41.64 -13.12
#